data_AF-A0A358C106-F1
#
_entry.id   AF-A0A358C106-F1
#
_cell.length_a   1.000
_cell.length_b   1.000
_cell.length_c   1.000
_cell.angle_alpha   90.00
_cell.angle_beta   90.00
_cell.angle_gamma   90.00
#
_symmetry.space_group_name_H-M   'P 1'
#
loop_
_entity.id
_entity.type
_entity.pdbx_description
1 polymer ?
#
loop_
_entity_poly.entity_id
_entity_poly.type
_entity_poly.pdbx_seq_one_letter_code
_entity_poly.pdbx_strand_id
1 'polypeptide(L)' 'GVRRVVADKQTGLLVPPKDVGALATAIVWMLDHKAEREEMGRRARERVEQFFTWERHASQLEEDYREIQTTKRA' A
#
# COMPACT_ATOMS: atom_id res chain seq x y z
N GLY A 1 3.82 -8.52 1.11
CA GLY A 1 2.47 -9.07 0.91
C GLY A 1 1.44 -7.96 1.04
N VAL A 2 0.20 -8.20 0.57
CA VAL A 2 -0.89 -7.20 0.46
C VAL A 2 -1.09 -6.35 1.72
N ARG A 3 -0.96 -6.93 2.92
CA ARG A 3 -1.06 -6.24 4.22
C ARG A 3 -0.03 -5.12 4.45
N ARG A 4 1.09 -5.11 3.72
CA ARG A 4 2.08 -4.01 3.78
C ARG A 4 1.72 -2.85 2.84
N VAL A 5 0.95 -3.14 1.80
CA VAL A 5 0.57 -2.18 0.76
C VAL A 5 -0.71 -1.46 1.18
N VAL A 6 -1.73 -2.22 1.58
CA VAL A 6 -3.04 -1.71 2.02
C VAL A 6 -3.00 -1.44 3.52
N ALA A 7 -3.31 -0.20 3.92
CA ALA A 7 -3.62 0.17 5.30
C ALA A 7 -5.12 -0.03 5.54
N ASP A 8 -5.48 -0.99 6.40
CA ASP A 8 -6.87 -1.35 6.66
C ASP A 8 -7.70 -0.14 7.12
N LYS A 9 -8.92 -0.02 6.57
CA LYS A 9 -9.89 1.07 6.77
C LYS A 9 -9.39 2.47 6.40
N GLN A 10 -8.17 2.60 5.87
CA GLN A 10 -7.58 3.86 5.45
C GLN A 10 -7.43 3.93 3.94
N THR A 11 -6.84 2.90 3.34
CA THR A 11 -6.59 2.84 1.88
C THR A 11 -7.29 1.65 1.23
N GLY A 12 -8.20 0.99 1.95
CA GLY A 12 -8.92 -0.21 1.54
C GLY A 12 -9.36 -1.04 2.74
N LEU A 13 -10.05 -2.16 2.49
CA LEU A 13 -10.46 -3.12 3.51
C LEU A 13 -9.70 -4.42 3.34
N LEU A 14 -9.09 -4.91 4.42
CA LEU A 14 -8.45 -6.21 4.45
C LEU A 14 -9.45 -7.28 4.93
N VAL A 15 -9.52 -8.37 4.17
CA VAL A 15 -10.36 -9.53 4.51
C VAL A 15 -9.47 -10.75 4.82
N PRO A 16 -9.89 -11.62 5.76
CA PRO A 16 -9.19 -12.87 6.01
C PRO A 16 -9.11 -13.73 4.74
N PRO A 17 -7.98 -14.40 4.47
CA PRO A 17 -7.88 -15.32 3.34
C PRO A 17 -8.90 -16.46 3.45
N LYS A 18 -9.51 -16.82 2.32
CA LYS A 18 -10.50 -17.91 2.19
C LYS A 18 -11.81 -17.71 2.96
N ASP A 19 -12.05 -16.50 3.49
CA ASP A 19 -13.33 -16.14 4.10
C ASP A 19 -14.23 -15.44 3.06
N VAL A 20 -15.16 -16.21 2.49
CA VAL A 20 -16.12 -15.72 1.50
C VAL A 20 -17.13 -14.75 2.13
N GLY A 21 -17.53 -15.01 3.39
CA GLY A 21 -18.49 -14.17 4.09
C GLY A 21 -17.92 -12.78 4.34
N ALA A 22 -16.71 -12.71 4.88
CA ALA A 22 -16.02 -11.44 5.11
C ALA A 22 -15.79 -10.65 3.80
N LEU A 23 -15.46 -11.34 2.70
CA LEU A 23 -15.32 -10.70 1.39
C LEU A 23 -16.64 -10.11 0.90
N ALA A 24 -17.73 -10.88 0.96
CA ALA A 24 -19.06 -10.41 0.55
C ALA A 24 -19.51 -9.18 1.37
N THR A 25 -19.34 -9.24 2.69
CA THR A 25 -19.65 -8.11 3.58
C THR A 25 -18.84 -6.87 3.23
N ALA A 26 -17.53 -7.01 2.97
CA ALA A 26 -16.68 -5.88 2.61
C ALA A 26 -17.07 -5.25 1.26
N ILE A 27 -17.46 -6.07 0.28
CA ILE A 27 -17.95 -5.59 -1.03
C ILE A 27 -19.25 -4.80 -0.85
N VAL A 28 -20.23 -5.36 -0.12
CA VAL A 28 -21.50 -4.67 0.15
C VAL A 28 -21.25 -3.35 0.86
N TRP A 29 -20.40 -3.35 1.90
CA TRP A 29 -20.05 -2.12 2.61
C TRP A 29 -19.48 -1.04 1.67
N MET A 30 -18.58 -1.41 0.74
CA MET A 30 -18.02 -0.48 -0.24
C MET A 30 -19.07 0.08 -1.22
N LEU A 31 -20.12 -0.69 -1.53
CA LEU A 31 -21.22 -0.23 -2.38
C LEU A 31 -22.12 0.77 -1.63
N ASP A 32 -22.36 0.52 -0.34
CA ASP A 32 -23.24 1.34 0.49
C ASP A 32 -22.57 2.63 0.98
N HIS A 33 -21.23 2.65 1.12
CA HIS A 33 -20.46 3.76 1.71
C HIS A 33 -19.61 4.47 0.65
N LYS A 34 -20.30 5.12 -0.31
CA LYS A 34 -19.64 5.75 -1.47
C LYS A 34 -18.57 6.77 -1.08
N ALA A 35 -18.85 7.64 -0.11
CA ALA A 35 -17.94 8.72 0.28
C ALA A 35 -16.66 8.17 0.93
N GLU A 36 -16.81 7.21 1.84
CA GLU A 36 -15.70 6.54 2.51
C GLU A 36 -14.87 5.73 1.51
N ARG A 37 -15.50 5.05 0.55
CA ARG A 37 -14.81 4.34 -0.52
C ARG A 37 -13.97 5.29 -1.38
N GLU A 38 -14.53 6.43 -1.79
CA GLU A 38 -13.82 7.44 -2.59
C GLU A 38 -12.64 8.03 -1.81
N GLU A 39 -12.84 8.31 -0.52
CA GLU A 39 -11.79 8.77 0.38
C GLU A 39 -10.66 7.74 0.54
N MET A 40 -11.01 6.46 0.71
CA MET A 40 -10.02 5.38 0.73
C MET A 40 -9.24 5.31 -0.58
N GLY A 41 -9.91 5.47 -1.73
CA GLY A 41 -9.28 5.48 -3.05
C GLY A 41 -8.27 6.63 -3.21
N ARG A 42 -8.64 7.84 -2.79
CA ARG A 42 -7.75 9.00 -2.82
C ARG A 42 -6.52 8.80 -1.94
N ARG A 43 -6.70 8.37 -0.69
CA ARG A 43 -5.58 8.06 0.22
C ARG A 43 -4.71 6.91 -0.29
N ALA A 44 -5.31 5.90 -0.94
CA ALA A 44 -4.56 4.81 -1.57
C ALA A 44 -3.67 5.33 -2.69
N ARG A 45 -4.18 6.25 -3.52
CA ARG A 45 -3.41 6.88 -4.60
C ARG A 45 -2.23 7.68 -4.06
N GLU A 46 -2.48 8.57 -3.10
CA GLU A 46 -1.45 9.36 -2.43
C GLU A 46 -0.35 8.47 -1.83
N ARG A 47 -0.74 7.37 -1.17
CA ARG A 47 0.20 6.40 -0.61
C ARG A 47 1.07 5.73 -1.66
N VAL A 48 0.51 5.35 -2.82
CA VAL A 48 1.29 4.75 -3.92
C VAL A 48 2.31 5.75 -4.46
N GLU A 49 1.87 6.97 -4.74
CA GLU A 49 2.73 8.05 -5.25
C GLU A 49 3.85 8.42 -4.27
N GLN A 50 3.57 8.33 -2.97
CA GLN A 50 4.58 8.56 -1.95
C GLN A 50 5.58 7.42 -1.85
N PHE A 51 5.14 6.16 -1.73
CA PHE A 51 6.01 5.09 -1.21
C PHE A 51 6.37 4.01 -2.23
N PHE A 52 5.65 3.90 -3.35
CA PHE A 52 5.71 2.73 -4.22
C PHE A 52 6.00 3.10 -5.69
N THR A 53 6.60 4.27 -5.95
CA THR A 53 7.01 4.70 -7.29
C THR A 53 8.35 4.09 -7.69
N TRP A 54 8.52 3.86 -8.99
CA TRP A 54 9.78 3.34 -9.54
C TRP A 54 10.95 4.28 -9.29
N GLU A 55 10.71 5.58 -9.40
CA GLU A 55 11.70 6.63 -9.15
C GLU A 55 12.21 6.55 -7.71
N ARG A 56 11.30 6.40 -6.74
CA ARG A 56 11.69 6.26 -5.34
C ARG A 56 12.44 4.96 -5.07
N HIS A 57 12.00 3.87 -5.68
CA HIS A 57 12.69 2.58 -5.57
C HIS A 57 14.10 2.64 -6.18
N ALA A 58 14.27 3.30 -7.32
CA ALA A 58 15.58 3.48 -7.97
C ALA A 58 16.51 4.34 -7.10
N SER A 59 16.03 5.49 -6.60
CA SER A 59 16.81 6.36 -5.73
C SER A 59 17.25 5.67 -4.45
N GLN A 60 16.36 4.91 -3.79
CA GLN A 60 16.71 4.14 -2.60
C GLN A 60 17.76 3.09 -2.91
N LEU A 61 17.59 2.37 -4.03
CA LEU A 61 18.56 1.35 -4.45
C LEU A 61 19.95 1.96 -4.71
N GLU A 62 20.01 3.11 -5.38
CA GLU A 62 21.28 3.83 -5.62
C GLU A 62 21.95 4.26 -4.32
N GLU A 63 21.18 4.73 -3.34
CA GLU A 63 21.67 5.10 -2.01
C GLU A 63 22.25 3.89 -1.27
N ASP A 64 21.51 2.78 -1.25
CA ASP A 64 21.94 1.52 -0.62
C ASP A 64 23.27 1.03 -1.26
N TYR A 65 23.39 1.09 -2.59
CA TYR A 65 24.65 0.72 -3.27
C TYR A 65 25.81 1.66 -2.91
N ARG A 66 25.56 2.96 -2.78
CA ARG A 66 26.57 3.95 -2.40
C ARG A 66 27.08 3.71 -0.99
N GLU A 67 26.18 3.41 -0.04
CA GLU A 67 26.53 3.08 1.34
C GLU A 67 27.42 1.84 1.41
N ILE A 68 27.06 0.76 0.71
CA ILE A 68 27.87 -0.47 0.71
C ILE A 68 29.27 -0.22 0.13
N GLN A 69 29.40 0.66 -0.87
CA GLN A 69 30.70 1.02 -1.44
C GLN A 69 31.58 1.84 -0.50
N THR A 70 31.00 2.70 0.33
CA THR A 70 31.75 3.50 1.32
C THR A 70 32.15 2.65 2.53
N THR A 71 31.30 1.74 2.99
CA THR A 71 31.61 0.83 4.11
C THR A 71 32.70 -0.18 3.78
N LYS A 72 32.83 -0.64 2.52
CA LYS A 72 33.93 -1.52 2.10
C LYS A 72 35.29 -0.83 1.93
N ARG A 73 35.33 0.50 1.98
CA ARG A 73 36.57 1.29 1.86
C ARG A 73 37.16 1.74 3.20
N ALA A 74 36.45 1.49 4.31
CA ALA A 74 36.93 1.69 5.69
C ALA A 74 37.46 0.37 6.26
#